data_AF-A0A9C8Q4L8-F1
#
_entry.id   AF-A0A9C8Q4L8-F1
#
_cell.length_a   1.000
_cell.length_b   1.000
_cell.length_c   1.000
_cell.angle_alpha   90.00
_cell.angle_beta   90.00
_cell.angle_gamma   90.00
#
_symmetry.space_group_name_H-M   'P 1'
#
loop_
_entity.id
_entity.type
_entity.pdbx_description
1 polymer ?
#
loop_
_entity_poly.entity_id
_entity_poly.type
_entity_poly.pdbx_seq_one_letter_code
_entity_poly.pdbx_strand_id
1 'polypeptide(L)'
;MNQAGRPPMPTPPHDPTPIPEPGPDLPPQPSPEPLPLITPELAPAAQRALAEAAERRAKAQTVEIPRELGGRDGPEPVRYGDWEKKGIAVDF
;
A
#
# COMPACT_ATOMS: atom_id res chain seq x y z
N MET A 1 63.03 -9.17 -14.64
CA MET A 1 61.56 -9.14 -14.60
C MET A 1 61.12 -7.79 -14.08
N ASN A 2 60.78 -6.84 -14.97
CA ASN A 2 60.26 -5.54 -14.54
C ASN A 2 58.84 -5.40 -15.08
N GLN A 3 57.90 -5.26 -14.14
CA GLN A 3 56.47 -5.27 -14.36
C GLN A 3 56.05 -4.04 -15.16
N ALA A 4 55.40 -4.25 -16.31
CA ALA A 4 54.72 -3.18 -17.04
C ALA A 4 53.52 -2.71 -16.19
N GLY A 5 53.64 -1.53 -15.59
CA GLY A 5 52.55 -0.88 -14.87
C GLY A 5 51.40 -0.56 -15.82
N ARG A 6 50.20 -1.06 -15.52
CA ARG A 6 48.98 -0.66 -16.23
C ARG A 6 48.72 0.84 -15.96
N PRO A 7 48.29 1.63 -16.95
CA PRO A 7 47.92 3.01 -16.71
C PRO A 7 46.70 3.09 -15.77
N PRO A 8 46.58 4.14 -14.93
CA PRO A 8 45.42 4.32 -14.06
C PRO A 8 44.16 4.58 -14.91
N MET A 9 43.03 4.01 -14.48
CA MET A 9 41.73 4.27 -15.10
C MET A 9 41.29 5.72 -14.85
N PRO A 10 40.62 6.39 -15.81
CA PRO A 10 40.04 7.71 -15.57
C PRO A 10 38.92 7.61 -14.53
N THR A 11 38.93 8.50 -13.53
CA THR A 11 37.81 8.65 -12.60
C THR A 11 36.59 9.20 -13.35
N PRO A 12 35.38 8.63 -13.19
CA PRO A 12 34.18 9.24 -13.75
C PRO A 12 33.95 10.63 -13.13
N PRO A 13 33.46 11.63 -13.88
CA PRO A 13 33.12 12.92 -13.29
C PRO A 13 31.98 12.72 -12.28
N HIS A 14 32.25 13.06 -11.01
CA HIS A 14 31.20 13.19 -10.02
C HIS A 14 30.57 14.56 -10.20
N ASP A 15 29.67 14.68 -11.18
CA ASP A 15 28.75 15.80 -11.23
C ASP A 15 27.58 15.42 -10.31
N PRO A 16 27.45 16.01 -9.11
CA PRO A 16 26.30 15.73 -8.27
C PRO A 16 25.10 16.39 -8.95
N THR A 17 24.21 15.58 -9.54
CA THR A 17 22.88 16.06 -9.90
C THR A 17 22.30 16.75 -8.66
N PRO A 18 21.90 18.03 -8.71
CA PRO A 18 21.29 18.66 -7.56
C PRO A 18 20.02 17.87 -7.22
N ILE A 19 19.92 17.44 -5.95
CA ILE A 19 18.70 16.83 -5.44
C ILE A 19 17.58 17.87 -5.64
N PRO A 20 16.46 17.51 -6.28
CA PRO A 20 15.35 18.45 -6.43
C PRO A 20 14.93 18.91 -5.05
N GLU A 21 14.74 20.23 -4.89
CA GLU A 21 14.28 20.77 -3.61
C GLU A 21 12.97 20.09 -3.18
N PRO A 22 12.79 19.81 -1.88
CA PRO A 22 11.50 19.31 -1.40
C PRO A 22 10.44 20.33 -1.82
N GLY A 23 9.43 19.87 -2.58
CA GLY A 23 8.32 20.73 -2.99
C GLY A 23 7.68 21.41 -1.77
N PRO A 24 6.95 22.53 -1.98
CA PRO A 24 6.30 23.23 -0.87
C PRO A 24 5.47 22.24 -0.07
N ASP A 25 5.62 22.30 1.26
CA ASP A 25 4.89 21.47 2.22
C ASP A 25 3.40 21.77 2.05
N LEU A 26 2.74 20.98 1.20
CA LEU A 26 1.33 21.13 0.92
C LEU A 26 0.60 20.88 2.25
N PRO A 27 -0.34 21.76 2.64
CA PRO A 27 -1.14 21.49 3.83
C PRO A 27 -1.80 20.12 3.68
N PRO A 28 -1.97 19.36 4.76
CA PRO A 28 -2.65 18.07 4.69
C PRO A 28 -3.99 18.30 4.02
N GLN A 29 -4.20 17.64 2.88
CA GLN A 29 -5.49 17.65 2.19
C GLN A 29 -6.55 17.26 3.23
N PRO A 30 -7.66 18.02 3.37
CA PRO A 30 -8.71 17.60 4.27
C PRO A 30 -9.13 16.21 3.81
N SER A 31 -9.07 15.24 4.73
CA SER A 31 -9.62 13.91 4.48
C SER A 31 -11.01 14.11 3.90
N PRO A 32 -11.36 13.48 2.76
CA PRO A 32 -12.72 13.57 2.26
C PRO A 32 -13.63 13.21 3.43
N GLU A 33 -14.61 14.08 3.70
CA GLU A 33 -15.64 13.80 4.69
C GLU A 33 -16.12 12.36 4.47
N PRO A 34 -16.32 11.56 5.53
CA PRO A 34 -16.83 10.22 5.33
C PRO A 34 -18.14 10.36 4.55
N LEU A 35 -18.15 9.80 3.34
CA LEU A 35 -19.33 9.72 2.49
C LEU A 35 -20.51 9.33 3.38
N PRO A 36 -21.68 9.98 3.21
CA PRO A 36 -22.77 9.88 4.18
C PRO A 36 -22.98 8.42 4.58
N LEU A 37 -22.68 8.14 5.85
CA LEU A 37 -22.88 6.85 6.47
C LEU A 37 -24.31 6.42 6.19
N ILE A 38 -24.46 5.33 5.44
CA ILE A 38 -25.50 4.32 5.62
C ILE A 38 -26.85 4.94 6.01
N THR A 39 -27.66 5.31 5.03
CA THR A 39 -29.05 5.67 5.28
C THR A 39 -29.80 4.43 5.82
N PRO A 40 -30.83 4.62 6.67
CA PRO A 40 -31.61 3.52 7.27
C PRO A 40 -32.39 2.63 6.28
N GLU A 41 -32.18 2.80 4.96
CA GLU A 41 -32.74 1.98 3.89
C GLU A 41 -31.72 0.97 3.34
N LEU A 42 -30.88 0.39 4.19
CA LEU A 42 -30.14 -0.82 3.79
C LEU A 42 -31.16 -1.89 3.36
N ALA A 43 -31.02 -2.40 2.14
CA ALA A 43 -31.85 -3.49 1.64
C ALA A 43 -31.85 -4.66 2.66
N PRO A 44 -32.96 -5.41 2.83
CA PRO A 44 -33.05 -6.50 3.80
C PRO A 44 -31.96 -7.57 3.63
N ALA A 45 -31.37 -7.69 2.43
CA ALA A 45 -30.21 -8.55 2.18
C ALA A 45 -28.93 -8.02 2.86
N ALA A 46 -28.67 -6.72 2.80
CA ALA A 46 -27.50 -6.10 3.42
C ALA A 46 -27.55 -6.18 4.95
N GLN A 47 -28.74 -5.98 5.53
CA GLN A 47 -28.94 -6.13 6.98
C GLN A 47 -28.67 -7.58 7.45
N ARG A 48 -29.16 -8.57 6.70
CA ARG A 48 -28.90 -9.99 6.98
C ARG A 48 -27.41 -10.33 6.87
N ALA A 49 -26.73 -9.86 5.82
CA ALA A 49 -25.31 -10.09 5.64
C ALA A 49 -24.48 -9.51 6.80
N LEU A 50 -24.83 -8.31 7.28
CA LEU A 50 -24.17 -7.69 8.42
C LEU A 50 -24.42 -8.46 9.73
N ALA A 51 -25.65 -8.91 9.97
CA ALA A 51 -26.00 -9.72 11.13
C ALA A 51 -25.20 -11.04 11.15
N GLU A 52 -25.14 -11.74 10.02
CA GLU A 52 -24.38 -12.99 9.88
C GLU A 52 -22.87 -12.77 10.07
N ALA A 53 -22.31 -11.68 9.52
CA ALA A 53 -20.91 -11.32 9.73
C ALA A 53 -20.61 -10.95 11.20
N ALA A 54 -21.56 -10.30 11.90
CA ALA A 54 -21.44 -10.03 13.33
C ALA A 54 -21.46 -11.33 14.14
N GLU A 55 -22.37 -12.26 13.84
CA GLU A 55 -22.41 -13.57 14.49
C GLU A 55 -21.13 -14.38 14.25
N ARG A 56 -20.59 -14.37 13.03
CA ARG A 56 -19.31 -15.03 12.72
C ARG A 56 -18.17 -14.46 13.56
N ARG A 57 -18.08 -13.12 13.67
CA ARG A 57 -17.07 -12.46 14.49
C ARG A 57 -17.23 -12.78 15.97
N ALA A 58 -18.47 -12.86 16.48
CA ALA A 58 -18.74 -13.22 17.86
C ALA A 58 -18.39 -14.69 18.18
N LYS A 59 -18.53 -15.58 17.21
CA LYS A 59 -18.20 -17.02 17.33
C LYS A 59 -16.72 -17.32 17.03
N ALA A 60 -16.01 -16.38 16.39
CA ALA A 60 -14.60 -16.54 16.06
C ALA A 60 -13.76 -16.54 17.34
N GLN A 61 -12.96 -17.58 17.53
CA GLN A 61 -11.97 -17.61 18.59
C GLN A 61 -10.87 -16.60 18.23
N THR A 62 -10.45 -15.80 19.20
CA THR A 62 -9.27 -14.96 19.03
C THR A 62 -8.06 -15.87 18.94
N VAL A 63 -7.53 -16.03 17.73
CA VAL A 63 -6.22 -16.65 17.53
C VAL A 63 -5.19 -15.59 17.88
N GLU A 64 -4.33 -15.88 18.84
CA GLU A 64 -3.20 -15.01 19.18
C GLU A 64 -2.16 -15.11 18.07
N ILE A 65 -2.29 -14.23 17.08
CA ILE A 65 -1.32 -14.11 15.98
C ILE A 65 -0.18 -13.24 16.51
N PRO A 66 1.09 -13.69 16.44
CA PRO A 66 2.22 -12.87 16.84
C PRO A 66 2.23 -11.57 16.03
N ARG A 67 2.57 -10.47 16.70
CA ARG A 67 2.66 -9.16 16.03
C ARG A 67 3.72 -9.23 14.93
N GLU A 68 3.32 -8.85 13.73
CA GLU A 68 4.25 -8.65 12.64
C GLU A 68 5.14 -7.44 12.97
N LEU A 69 6.46 -7.65 13.04
CA LEU A 69 7.45 -6.61 13.30
C LEU A 69 8.19 -6.30 12.00
N GLY A 70 8.17 -5.05 11.56
CA GLY A 70 8.85 -4.59 10.34
C GLY A 70 8.02 -4.69 9.05
N GLY A 71 6.74 -5.05 9.14
CA GLY A 71 5.79 -4.92 8.04
C GLY A 71 5.41 -3.47 7.77
N ARG A 72 5.07 -3.13 6.53
CA ARG A 72 4.54 -1.81 6.17
C ARG A 72 3.12 -1.71 6.72
N ASP A 73 2.78 -0.61 7.42
CA ASP A 73 1.44 -0.42 8.00
C ASP A 73 0.34 -0.65 6.95
N GLY A 74 -0.64 -1.49 7.29
CA GLY A 74 -1.78 -1.83 6.44
C GLY A 74 -1.71 -3.24 5.84
N PRO A 75 -2.81 -3.74 5.24
CA PRO A 75 -2.76 -4.98 4.50
C PRO A 75 -1.69 -4.83 3.41
N GLU A 76 -0.65 -5.68 3.43
CA GLU A 76 0.35 -5.72 2.36
C GLU A 76 -0.37 -5.62 1.01
N PRO A 77 -0.06 -4.60 0.18
CA PRO A 77 -0.73 -4.41 -1.12
C PRO A 77 -0.42 -5.54 -2.10
N VAL A 78 0.46 -6.47 -1.72
CA VAL A 78 0.74 -7.71 -2.44
C VAL A 78 -0.31 -8.77 -2.07
N ARG A 79 -1.59 -8.43 -2.20
CA ARG A 79 -2.70 -9.40 -2.10
C ARG A 79 -3.44 -9.42 -3.43
N TYR A 80 -3.09 -10.42 -4.23
CA TYR A 80 -3.83 -10.96 -5.38
C TYR A 80 -3.97 -10.00 -6.57
N GLY A 81 -2.93 -10.00 -7.42
CA GLY A 81 -3.03 -9.46 -8.78
C GLY A 81 -3.85 -10.38 -9.68
N ASP A 82 -5.17 -10.19 -9.72
CA ASP A 82 -5.96 -10.80 -10.80
C ASP A 82 -7.30 -10.09 -11.11
N TRP A 83 -7.36 -8.77 -10.98
CA TRP A 83 -8.46 -7.96 -11.56
C TRP A 83 -8.03 -7.26 -12.86
N GLU A 84 -6.82 -7.56 -13.34
CA GLU A 84 -6.27 -6.98 -14.55
C GLU A 84 -6.49 -7.89 -15.75
N LYS A 85 -7.20 -7.39 -16.77
CA LYS A 85 -7.13 -7.95 -18.11
C LYS A 85 -6.34 -6.99 -18.98
N LYS A 86 -5.12 -7.38 -19.36
CA LYS A 86 -4.18 -6.54 -20.14
C LYS A 86 -3.82 -5.21 -19.44
N GLY A 87 -3.66 -5.22 -18.12
CA GLY A 87 -3.26 -4.04 -17.35
C GLY A 87 -4.37 -2.99 -17.15
N ILE A 88 -5.64 -3.36 -17.35
CA ILE A 88 -6.79 -2.49 -17.04
C ILE A 88 -7.60 -3.19 -15.95
N ALA A 89 -7.83 -2.48 -14.85
CA ALA A 89 -8.76 -2.91 -13.81
C ALA A 89 -10.19 -2.79 -14.36
N VAL A 90 -10.92 -3.92 -14.39
CA VAL A 90 -12.30 -4.00 -14.89
C VAL A 90 -13.23 -4.34 -13.73
N ASP A 91 -14.27 -3.52 -13.56
CA ASP A 91 -15.40 -3.73 -12.63
C ASP A 91 -16.71 -3.70 -13.44
N PHE A 92 -17.74 -4.46 -13.04
CA PHE A 92 -19.02 -4.57 -13.78
C PHE A 92 -20.12 -3.65 -13.23
#